data_AF-A0A0N4XM71-F1
#
_entry.id   AF-A0A0N4XM71-F1
#
_cell.length_a   1.000
_cell.length_b   1.000
_cell.length_c   1.000
_cell.angle_alpha   90.00
_cell.angle_beta   90.00
_cell.angle_gamma   90.00
#
_symmetry.space_group_name_H-M   'P 1'
#
loop_
_entity.id
_entity.type
_entity.pdbx_description
1 polymer ?
#
loop_
_entity_poly.entity_id
_entity_poly.type
_entity_poly.pdbx_seq_one_letter_code
_entity_poly.pdbx_strand_id
1 'polypeptide(L)'
;MELKINETTVAGNDSRVQVKKLLAVNYLFCIVLIEILPQVEFHLSACEQQVKYLLDSSFQQVQYKDPATMGVNNTNSLVVAETYAEVIGVLSETHFTQIHKQFMSVLSDLKKDTSASVTHNIISLLMAMKFVKIKTNQVDDFEMGIKFLDDLASYLLEVKDKDVKHAVAGLLVEILLPVAAQIKREANIPALIAFVGKLYGPTSELASKKQHKLAAYPLLTCLLCVSQRQFFLTNWVPFLNNTLANLKNRDSRISRVALESLYRLLWVYMIRNNCDGNSATRTRLESICGSLFPKGNRGIVPRDAPLNIFVKIIHFIAQQKLDFAFKDVIFDLLGCNRSQRSLYPERMNIGIRALMVIADGLQQKDEPPAMPKSMG
;
A
#
# COMPACT_ATOMS: atom_id res chain seq x y z
N MET A 1 -17.70 -20.68 -21.54
CA MET A 1 -18.94 -20.85 -20.74
C MET A 1 -19.05 -19.67 -19.79
N GLU A 2 -19.13 -18.44 -20.32
CA GLU A 2 -19.47 -17.25 -19.52
C GLU A 2 -20.93 -16.92 -19.84
N LEU A 3 -21.79 -17.01 -18.82
CA LEU A 3 -23.16 -16.51 -18.94
C LEU A 3 -23.11 -15.04 -18.52
N LYS A 4 -23.34 -14.12 -19.46
CA LYS A 4 -23.47 -12.70 -19.14
C LYS A 4 -24.65 -12.52 -18.18
N ILE A 5 -24.44 -11.79 -17.09
CA ILE A 5 -25.55 -11.26 -16.29
C ILE A 5 -26.17 -10.16 -17.15
N ASN A 6 -27.20 -10.50 -17.93
CA ASN A 6 -27.99 -9.49 -18.64
C ASN A 6 -28.76 -8.67 -17.60
N GLU A 7 -28.62 -7.35 -17.66
CA GLU A 7 -29.23 -6.35 -16.76
C GLU A 7 -30.77 -6.38 -16.73
N THR A 8 -31.41 -7.22 -17.55
CA THR A 8 -32.87 -7.34 -17.68
C THR A 8 -33.53 -8.32 -16.71
N THR A 9 -32.82 -8.93 -15.75
CA THR A 9 -33.43 -9.90 -14.81
C THR A 9 -34.05 -9.22 -13.57
N VAL A 10 -35.21 -8.60 -13.76
CA VAL A 10 -35.99 -7.95 -12.69
C VAL A 10 -36.81 -8.96 -11.85
N ALA A 11 -36.72 -8.78 -10.53
CA ALA A 11 -37.71 -9.00 -9.45
C ALA A 11 -38.42 -10.36 -9.19
N GLY A 12 -37.92 -11.50 -9.67
CA GLY A 12 -38.39 -12.83 -9.22
C GLY A 12 -37.48 -13.46 -8.15
N ASN A 13 -38.02 -14.26 -7.22
CA ASN A 13 -37.18 -15.03 -6.29
C ASN A 13 -36.28 -16.03 -7.05
N ASP A 14 -36.77 -16.58 -8.16
CA ASP A 14 -36.01 -17.47 -9.06
C ASP A 14 -34.91 -16.74 -9.82
N SER A 15 -35.13 -15.49 -10.26
CA SER A 15 -34.08 -14.70 -10.92
C SER A 15 -32.94 -14.36 -9.96
N ARG A 16 -33.25 -14.10 -8.69
CA ARG A 16 -32.24 -13.88 -7.64
C ARG A 16 -31.37 -15.11 -7.37
N VAL A 17 -31.97 -16.30 -7.35
CA VAL A 17 -31.25 -17.57 -7.18
C VAL A 17 -30.37 -17.86 -8.39
N GLN A 18 -30.85 -17.60 -9.61
CA GLN A 18 -30.04 -17.76 -10.83
C GLN A 18 -28.84 -16.81 -10.85
N VAL A 19 -29.02 -15.53 -10.52
CA VAL A 19 -27.91 -14.57 -10.42
C VAL A 19 -26.88 -15.03 -9.38
N LYS A 20 -27.32 -15.52 -8.21
CA LYS A 20 -26.42 -16.06 -7.19
C LYS A 20 -25.61 -17.25 -7.69
N LYS A 21 -26.24 -18.20 -8.39
CA LYS A 21 -25.54 -19.35 -8.99
C LYS A 21 -24.50 -18.88 -10.01
N LEU A 22 -24.84 -17.91 -10.84
CA LEU A 22 -23.92 -17.36 -11.83
C LEU A 22 -22.72 -16.65 -11.20
N LEU A 23 -22.94 -15.86 -10.15
CA LEU A 23 -21.86 -15.24 -9.39
C LEU A 23 -20.92 -16.30 -8.77
N ALA A 24 -21.47 -17.40 -8.25
CA ALA A 24 -20.66 -18.50 -7.73
C ALA A 24 -19.81 -19.20 -8.82
N VAL A 25 -20.38 -19.41 -10.02
CA VAL A 25 -19.64 -19.97 -11.16
C VAL A 25 -18.52 -19.03 -11.60
N ASN A 26 -18.80 -17.73 -11.74
CA ASN A 26 -17.79 -16.73 -12.11
C ASN A 26 -16.68 -16.62 -11.06
N TYR A 27 -17.03 -16.71 -9.77
CA TYR A 27 -16.04 -16.74 -8.69
C TYR A 27 -15.10 -17.94 -8.84
N LEU A 28 -15.65 -19.17 -8.94
CA LEU A 28 -14.84 -20.37 -9.12
C LEU A 28 -14.00 -20.33 -10.39
N PHE A 29 -14.55 -19.80 -11.48
CA PHE A 29 -13.82 -19.58 -12.73
C PHE A 29 -12.61 -18.67 -12.51
N CYS A 30 -12.77 -17.53 -11.82
CA CYS A 30 -11.66 -16.63 -11.52
C CYS A 30 -10.61 -17.29 -10.64
N ILE A 31 -11.00 -18.06 -9.62
CA ILE A 31 -10.04 -18.78 -8.76
C ILE A 31 -9.19 -19.76 -9.57
N VAL A 32 -9.81 -20.51 -10.48
CA VAL A 32 -9.09 -21.42 -11.39
C VAL A 32 -8.16 -20.63 -12.33
N LEU A 33 -8.61 -19.49 -12.85
CA LEU A 33 -7.77 -18.64 -13.70
C LEU A 33 -6.57 -18.06 -12.95
N ILE A 34 -6.74 -17.61 -11.71
CA ILE A 34 -5.65 -17.06 -10.89
C ILE A 34 -4.52 -18.08 -10.71
N GLU A 35 -4.85 -19.37 -10.57
CA GLU A 35 -3.86 -20.43 -10.41
C GLU A 35 -3.21 -20.87 -11.75
N ILE A 36 -3.96 -20.84 -12.85
CA ILE A 36 -3.50 -21.35 -14.16
C ILE A 36 -2.79 -20.29 -14.99
N LEU A 37 -3.26 -19.03 -14.96
CA LEU A 37 -2.73 -17.96 -15.79
C LEU A 37 -1.24 -17.65 -15.61
N PRO A 38 -0.62 -17.81 -14.43
CA PRO A 38 0.83 -17.69 -14.31
C PRO A 38 1.59 -18.65 -15.25
N GLN A 39 1.03 -19.82 -15.55
CA GLN A 39 1.62 -20.82 -16.45
C GLN A 39 1.49 -20.43 -17.94
N VAL A 40 0.72 -19.39 -18.27
CA VAL A 40 0.55 -18.92 -19.66
C VAL A 40 1.84 -18.33 -20.21
N GLU A 41 2.79 -17.91 -19.36
CA GLU A 41 4.11 -17.43 -19.81
C GLU A 41 4.85 -18.44 -20.71
N PHE A 42 4.58 -19.74 -20.52
CA PHE A 42 5.19 -20.82 -21.31
C PHE A 42 4.51 -21.05 -22.67
N HIS A 43 3.36 -20.40 -22.93
CA HIS A 43 2.51 -20.63 -24.11
C HIS A 43 1.93 -19.32 -24.71
N LEU A 44 2.61 -18.19 -24.54
CA LEU A 44 2.09 -16.85 -24.85
C LEU A 44 1.45 -16.74 -26.25
N SER A 45 2.13 -17.21 -27.30
CA SER A 45 1.65 -17.10 -28.69
C SER A 45 0.42 -17.94 -29.00
N ALA A 46 0.23 -19.09 -28.31
CA ALA A 46 -0.91 -19.98 -28.52
C ALA A 46 -2.19 -19.49 -27.80
N CYS A 47 -2.02 -18.60 -26.82
CA CYS A 47 -3.08 -18.17 -25.91
C CYS A 47 -3.52 -16.71 -26.11
N GLU A 48 -2.94 -15.96 -27.06
CA GLU A 48 -3.19 -14.51 -27.20
C GLU A 48 -4.68 -14.16 -27.37
N GLN A 49 -5.43 -14.94 -28.17
CA GLN A 49 -6.86 -14.69 -28.39
C GLN A 49 -7.68 -14.96 -27.13
N GLN A 50 -7.34 -16.03 -26.40
CA GLN A 50 -7.98 -16.40 -25.15
C GLN A 50 -7.68 -15.36 -24.07
N VAL A 51 -6.43 -14.90 -23.96
CA VAL A 51 -6.04 -13.84 -23.02
C VAL A 51 -6.77 -12.55 -23.34
N LYS A 52 -6.84 -12.14 -24.62
CA LYS A 52 -7.59 -10.95 -25.02
C LYS A 52 -9.06 -11.06 -24.63
N TYR A 53 -9.71 -12.19 -24.93
CA TYR A 53 -11.10 -12.43 -24.55
C TYR A 53 -11.29 -12.35 -23.03
N LEU A 54 -10.39 -12.98 -22.26
CA LEU A 54 -10.43 -12.95 -20.80
C LEU A 54 -10.24 -11.53 -20.25
N LEU A 55 -9.33 -10.73 -20.82
CA LEU A 55 -9.15 -9.33 -20.44
C LEU A 55 -10.40 -8.51 -20.72
N ASP A 56 -10.96 -8.61 -21.93
CA ASP A 56 -12.17 -7.89 -22.31
C ASP A 56 -13.36 -8.26 -21.41
N SER A 57 -13.53 -9.55 -21.10
CA SER A 57 -14.54 -10.02 -20.15
C SER A 57 -14.28 -9.51 -18.74
N SER A 58 -13.02 -9.53 -18.27
CA SER A 58 -12.67 -9.05 -16.92
C SER A 58 -12.98 -7.56 -16.78
N PHE A 59 -12.61 -6.73 -17.75
CA PHE A 59 -12.91 -5.30 -17.76
C PHE A 59 -14.41 -5.00 -17.79
N GLN A 60 -15.24 -5.88 -18.38
CA GLN A 60 -16.70 -5.77 -18.28
C GLN A 60 -17.21 -6.13 -16.88
N GLN A 61 -16.65 -7.17 -16.26
CA GLN A 61 -17.16 -7.67 -14.98
C GLN A 61 -16.84 -6.77 -13.79
N VAL A 62 -15.75 -5.98 -13.88
CA VAL A 62 -15.33 -5.02 -12.85
C VAL A 62 -16.04 -3.66 -12.92
N GLN A 63 -16.89 -3.44 -13.94
CA GLN A 63 -17.65 -2.20 -14.05
C GLN A 63 -18.62 -2.06 -12.87
N TYR A 64 -18.92 -0.81 -12.52
CA TYR A 64 -19.87 -0.51 -11.46
C TYR A 64 -21.24 -1.10 -11.77
N LYS A 65 -21.82 -1.77 -10.79
CA LYS A 65 -23.18 -2.32 -10.84
C LYS A 65 -23.97 -1.64 -9.73
N ASP A 66 -25.12 -1.06 -10.07
CA ASP A 66 -25.95 -0.36 -9.10
C ASP A 66 -26.41 -1.32 -7.98
N PRO A 67 -26.12 -1.04 -6.70
CA PRO A 67 -26.59 -1.83 -5.56
C PRO A 67 -28.10 -2.05 -5.55
N ALA A 68 -28.90 -1.11 -6.07
CA ALA A 68 -30.35 -1.25 -6.18
C ALA A 68 -30.73 -2.38 -7.16
N THR A 69 -29.97 -2.54 -8.24
CA THR A 69 -30.15 -3.61 -9.23
C THR A 69 -29.71 -4.95 -8.68
N MET A 70 -28.60 -5.00 -7.92
CA MET A 70 -28.05 -6.25 -7.39
C MET A 70 -28.78 -6.76 -6.14
N GLY A 71 -29.42 -5.87 -5.37
CA GLY A 71 -30.16 -6.22 -4.15
C GLY A 71 -29.34 -7.07 -3.18
N VAL A 72 -29.89 -8.21 -2.76
CA VAL A 72 -29.23 -9.15 -1.83
C VAL A 72 -27.92 -9.76 -2.37
N ASN A 73 -27.69 -9.71 -3.68
CA ASN A 73 -26.49 -10.23 -4.33
C ASN A 73 -25.38 -9.18 -4.48
N ASN A 74 -25.58 -7.94 -4.02
CA ASN A 74 -24.60 -6.86 -4.19
C ASN A 74 -23.22 -7.23 -3.62
N THR A 75 -23.16 -7.71 -2.37
CA THR A 75 -21.90 -8.13 -1.74
C THR A 75 -21.20 -9.23 -2.53
N ASN A 76 -21.95 -10.24 -3.01
CA ASN A 76 -21.39 -11.31 -3.84
C ASN A 76 -20.85 -10.77 -5.17
N SER A 77 -21.53 -9.79 -5.76
CA SER A 77 -21.08 -9.13 -6.99
C SER A 77 -19.78 -8.37 -6.79
N LEU A 78 -19.62 -7.68 -5.66
CA LEU A 78 -18.38 -6.97 -5.33
C LEU A 78 -17.21 -7.94 -5.15
N VAL A 79 -17.43 -9.07 -4.48
CA VAL A 79 -16.42 -10.15 -4.35
C VAL A 79 -16.03 -10.70 -5.71
N VAL A 80 -17.00 -10.98 -6.59
CA VAL A 80 -16.71 -11.47 -7.95
C VAL A 80 -15.94 -10.43 -8.77
N ALA A 81 -16.32 -9.15 -8.70
CA ALA A 81 -15.59 -8.07 -9.37
C ALA A 81 -14.14 -7.95 -8.86
N GLU A 82 -13.93 -8.07 -7.55
CA GLU A 82 -12.60 -8.09 -6.95
C GLU A 82 -11.78 -9.31 -7.40
N THR A 83 -12.41 -10.48 -7.55
CA THR A 83 -11.71 -11.68 -8.03
C THR A 83 -11.33 -11.56 -9.52
N TYR A 84 -12.16 -10.92 -10.35
CA TYR A 84 -11.80 -10.56 -11.73
C TYR A 84 -10.67 -9.51 -11.78
N ALA A 85 -10.65 -8.56 -10.85
CA ALA A 85 -9.54 -7.61 -10.72
C ALA A 85 -8.22 -8.34 -10.41
N GLU A 86 -8.26 -9.39 -9.60
CA GLU A 86 -7.09 -10.24 -9.33
C GLU A 86 -6.64 -11.00 -10.58
N VAL A 87 -7.57 -11.51 -11.40
CA VAL A 87 -7.25 -12.09 -12.73
C VAL A 87 -6.51 -11.07 -13.62
N ILE A 88 -6.96 -9.81 -13.66
CA ILE A 88 -6.24 -8.73 -14.38
C ILE A 88 -4.84 -8.54 -13.78
N GLY A 89 -4.72 -8.57 -12.45
CA GLY A 89 -3.45 -8.48 -11.74
C GLY A 89 -2.47 -9.58 -12.11
N VAL A 90 -2.92 -10.83 -12.19
CA VAL A 90 -2.10 -11.96 -12.63
C VAL A 90 -1.66 -11.79 -14.10
N LEU A 91 -2.59 -11.42 -14.98
CA LEU A 91 -2.28 -11.15 -16.39
C LEU A 91 -1.32 -9.97 -16.59
N SER A 92 -1.28 -9.02 -15.64
CA SER A 92 -0.35 -7.89 -15.70
C SER A 92 1.13 -8.31 -15.71
N GLU A 93 1.45 -9.52 -15.22
CA GLU A 93 2.81 -10.05 -15.28
C GLU A 93 3.25 -10.40 -16.71
N THR A 94 2.35 -10.72 -17.63
CA THR A 94 2.71 -11.11 -19.00
C THR A 94 2.18 -10.13 -20.06
N HIS A 95 1.06 -9.46 -19.79
CA HIS A 95 0.33 -8.62 -20.75
C HIS A 95 0.16 -7.17 -20.28
N PHE A 96 1.13 -6.66 -19.50
CA PHE A 96 1.09 -5.31 -18.91
C PHE A 96 0.70 -4.21 -19.90
N THR A 97 1.35 -4.16 -21.08
CA THR A 97 1.11 -3.12 -22.08
C THR A 97 -0.33 -3.14 -22.62
N GLN A 98 -0.94 -4.33 -22.75
CA GLN A 98 -2.32 -4.45 -23.20
C GLN A 98 -3.28 -3.94 -22.12
N ILE A 99 -3.08 -4.34 -20.86
CA ILE A 99 -3.86 -3.88 -19.71
C ILE A 99 -3.74 -2.36 -19.53
N HIS A 100 -2.53 -1.81 -19.62
CA HIS A 100 -2.29 -0.36 -19.54
C HIS A 100 -3.08 0.39 -20.62
N LYS A 101 -2.98 -0.04 -21.89
CA LYS A 101 -3.74 0.57 -23.00
C LYS A 101 -5.25 0.48 -22.79
N GLN A 102 -5.76 -0.67 -22.39
CA GLN A 102 -7.19 -0.89 -22.18
C GLN A 102 -7.71 -0.05 -21.02
N PHE A 103 -7.02 -0.05 -19.88
CA PHE A 103 -7.35 0.80 -18.74
C PHE A 103 -7.41 2.28 -19.12
N MET A 104 -6.39 2.79 -19.81
CA MET A 104 -6.34 4.20 -20.21
C MET A 104 -7.42 4.56 -21.23
N SER A 105 -7.79 3.62 -22.12
CA SER A 105 -8.90 3.80 -23.05
C SER A 105 -10.22 3.93 -22.29
N VAL A 106 -10.55 2.97 -21.41
CA VAL A 106 -11.79 2.98 -20.62
C VAL A 106 -11.85 4.22 -19.73
N LEU A 107 -10.73 4.58 -19.09
CA LEU A 107 -10.65 5.79 -18.28
C LEU A 107 -10.90 7.06 -19.11
N SER A 108 -10.34 7.15 -20.31
CA SER A 108 -10.55 8.29 -21.22
C SER A 108 -12.02 8.44 -21.61
N ASP A 109 -12.72 7.33 -21.84
CA ASP A 109 -14.14 7.36 -22.18
C ASP A 109 -15.01 7.72 -20.98
N LEU A 110 -14.71 7.19 -19.79
CA LEU A 110 -15.39 7.60 -18.56
C LEU A 110 -15.18 9.07 -18.21
N LYS A 111 -14.03 9.67 -18.54
CA LYS A 111 -13.80 11.12 -18.35
C LYS A 111 -14.75 11.99 -19.19
N LYS A 112 -15.32 11.46 -20.28
CA LYS A 112 -16.27 12.16 -21.16
C LYS A 112 -17.73 11.92 -20.75
N ASP A 113 -17.97 10.93 -19.89
CA ASP A 113 -19.30 10.59 -19.40
C ASP A 113 -19.82 11.66 -18.43
N THR A 114 -21.07 12.07 -18.62
CA THR A 114 -21.78 13.06 -17.80
C THR A 114 -22.87 12.42 -16.92
N SER A 115 -22.96 11.08 -16.92
CA SER A 115 -23.90 10.33 -16.11
C SER A 115 -23.66 10.55 -14.61
N ALA A 116 -24.73 10.43 -13.80
CA ALA A 116 -24.61 10.52 -12.34
C ALA A 116 -23.78 9.39 -11.72
N SER A 117 -23.59 8.27 -12.45
CA SER A 117 -22.80 7.12 -12.01
C SER A 117 -21.32 7.22 -12.36
N VAL A 118 -20.87 8.25 -13.10
CA VAL A 118 -19.48 8.39 -13.58
C VAL A 118 -18.44 8.27 -12.46
N THR A 119 -18.67 8.89 -11.31
CA THR A 119 -17.77 8.79 -10.15
C THR A 119 -17.62 7.35 -9.67
N HIS A 120 -18.72 6.61 -9.57
CA HIS A 120 -18.71 5.20 -9.16
C HIS A 120 -18.08 4.29 -10.21
N ASN A 121 -18.32 4.55 -11.49
CA ASN A 121 -17.68 3.85 -12.61
C ASN A 121 -16.16 4.00 -12.57
N ILE A 122 -15.67 5.24 -12.41
CA ILE A 122 -14.24 5.53 -12.32
C ILE A 122 -13.63 4.85 -11.09
N ILE A 123 -14.27 4.95 -9.93
CA ILE A 123 -13.77 4.31 -8.70
C ILE A 123 -13.70 2.78 -8.87
N SER A 124 -14.71 2.16 -9.48
CA SER A 124 -14.73 0.71 -9.72
C SER A 124 -13.59 0.28 -10.67
N LEU A 125 -13.37 1.05 -11.74
CA LEU A 125 -12.23 0.84 -12.65
C LEU A 125 -10.87 0.98 -11.95
N LEU A 126 -10.72 2.00 -11.09
CA LEU A 126 -9.48 2.19 -10.31
C LEU A 126 -9.23 1.04 -9.35
N MET A 127 -10.26 0.59 -8.63
CA MET A 127 -10.18 -0.56 -7.73
C MET A 127 -9.81 -1.85 -8.47
N ALA A 128 -10.23 -1.99 -9.73
CA ALA A 128 -9.88 -3.15 -10.55
C ALA A 128 -8.38 -3.27 -10.83
N MET A 129 -7.63 -2.17 -10.76
CA MET A 129 -6.19 -2.15 -11.04
C MET A 129 -5.32 -2.41 -9.79
N LYS A 130 -5.91 -2.57 -8.59
CA LYS A 130 -5.13 -2.66 -7.34
C LYS A 130 -4.16 -3.86 -7.29
N PHE A 131 -4.41 -4.89 -8.08
CA PHE A 131 -3.59 -6.10 -8.16
C PHE A 131 -2.53 -6.03 -9.27
N VAL A 132 -2.49 -4.94 -10.06
CA VAL A 132 -1.47 -4.75 -11.10
C VAL A 132 -0.10 -4.67 -10.43
N LYS A 133 0.84 -5.50 -10.91
CA LYS A 133 2.20 -5.56 -10.39
C LYS A 133 3.16 -4.89 -11.34
N ILE A 134 4.07 -4.09 -10.79
CA ILE A 134 5.19 -3.53 -11.55
C ILE A 134 6.38 -4.47 -11.40
N LYS A 135 6.89 -4.92 -12.55
CA LYS A 135 8.12 -5.71 -12.62
C LYS A 135 9.33 -4.83 -12.31
N THR A 136 10.23 -5.35 -11.48
CA THR A 136 11.46 -4.67 -11.04
C THR A 136 12.73 -5.36 -11.56
N ASN A 137 12.60 -6.47 -12.28
CA ASN A 137 13.70 -7.32 -12.75
C ASN A 137 14.42 -6.77 -13.99
N GLN A 138 13.70 -6.08 -14.88
CA GLN A 138 14.25 -5.46 -16.10
C GLN A 138 13.94 -3.96 -16.09
N VAL A 139 14.90 -3.15 -16.55
CA VAL A 139 14.76 -1.69 -16.57
C VAL A 139 13.60 -1.28 -17.47
N ASP A 140 13.48 -1.87 -18.66
CA ASP A 140 12.41 -1.55 -19.62
C ASP A 140 11.02 -1.86 -19.05
N ASP A 141 10.86 -3.03 -18.42
CA ASP A 141 9.61 -3.43 -17.76
C ASP A 141 9.27 -2.49 -16.60
N PHE A 142 10.28 -2.10 -15.83
CA PHE A 142 10.12 -1.16 -14.72
C PHE A 142 9.69 0.21 -15.22
N GLU A 143 10.33 0.74 -16.27
CA GLU A 143 9.98 2.02 -16.87
C GLU A 143 8.57 2.01 -17.48
N MET A 144 8.13 0.90 -18.07
CA MET A 144 6.73 0.73 -18.49
C MET A 144 5.78 0.81 -17.30
N GLY A 145 6.12 0.18 -16.17
CA GLY A 145 5.35 0.29 -14.92
C GLY A 145 5.32 1.72 -14.38
N ILE A 146 6.45 2.43 -14.39
CA ILE A 146 6.51 3.84 -13.96
C ILE A 146 5.70 4.74 -14.90
N LYS A 147 5.68 4.47 -16.21
CA LYS A 147 4.84 5.20 -17.15
C LYS A 147 3.36 5.09 -16.80
N PHE A 148 2.88 3.89 -16.46
CA PHE A 148 1.51 3.69 -15.98
C PHE A 148 1.22 4.50 -14.71
N LEU A 149 2.15 4.50 -13.75
CA LEU A 149 2.02 5.33 -12.55
C LEU A 149 2.04 6.82 -12.87
N ASP A 150 2.85 7.27 -13.84
CA ASP A 150 2.92 8.67 -14.23
C ASP A 150 1.63 9.16 -14.91
N ASP A 151 0.97 8.29 -15.69
CA ASP A 151 -0.36 8.55 -16.25
C ASP A 151 -1.40 8.72 -15.13
N LEU A 152 -1.37 7.85 -14.11
CA LEU A 152 -2.22 7.96 -12.91
C LEU A 152 -1.89 9.23 -12.11
N ALA A 153 -0.62 9.61 -11.99
CA ALA A 153 -0.21 10.84 -11.32
C ALA A 153 -0.72 12.08 -12.06
N SER A 154 -0.62 12.11 -13.39
CA SER A 154 -1.22 13.17 -14.20
C SER A 154 -2.72 13.27 -13.92
N TYR A 155 -3.41 12.13 -13.90
CA TYR A 155 -4.83 12.10 -13.61
C TYR A 155 -5.15 12.59 -12.19
N LEU A 156 -4.38 12.21 -11.16
CA LEU A 156 -4.56 12.69 -9.79
C LEU A 156 -4.54 14.21 -9.69
N LEU A 157 -3.65 14.86 -10.46
CA LEU A 157 -3.48 16.31 -10.49
C LEU A 157 -4.64 17.01 -11.22
N GLU A 158 -5.19 16.39 -12.26
CA GLU A 158 -6.33 16.91 -13.04
C GLU A 158 -7.67 16.81 -12.31
N VAL A 159 -7.88 15.73 -11.54
CA VAL A 159 -9.17 15.41 -10.93
C VAL A 159 -9.61 16.49 -9.94
N LYS A 160 -10.86 16.93 -10.03
CA LYS A 160 -11.49 17.83 -9.06
C LYS A 160 -12.34 17.08 -8.04
N ASP A 161 -12.99 16.00 -8.46
CA ASP A 161 -13.82 15.17 -7.60
C ASP A 161 -13.01 14.57 -6.44
N LYS A 162 -13.53 14.72 -5.22
CA LYS A 162 -12.81 14.34 -4.01
C LYS A 162 -12.65 12.83 -3.89
N ASP A 163 -13.70 12.06 -4.21
CA ASP A 163 -13.72 10.62 -4.01
C ASP A 163 -12.90 9.91 -5.09
N VAL A 164 -12.96 10.38 -6.34
CA VAL A 164 -12.05 9.92 -7.41
C VAL A 164 -10.60 10.24 -7.05
N LYS A 165 -10.31 11.45 -6.56
CA LYS A 165 -8.95 11.83 -6.15
C LYS A 165 -8.41 10.92 -5.04
N HIS A 166 -9.26 10.57 -4.07
CA HIS A 166 -8.90 9.62 -3.01
C HIS A 166 -8.66 8.21 -3.56
N ALA A 167 -9.49 7.75 -4.50
CA ALA A 167 -9.33 6.44 -5.14
C ALA A 167 -8.03 6.34 -5.95
N VAL A 168 -7.67 7.37 -6.72
CA VAL A 168 -6.38 7.39 -7.46
C VAL A 168 -5.20 7.38 -6.49
N ALA A 169 -5.26 8.17 -5.41
CA ALA A 169 -4.20 8.16 -4.40
C ALA A 169 -4.06 6.79 -3.71
N GLY A 170 -5.19 6.14 -3.41
CA GLY A 170 -5.22 4.78 -2.86
C GLY A 170 -4.61 3.76 -3.83
N LEU A 171 -4.99 3.79 -5.10
CA LEU A 171 -4.43 2.89 -6.12
C LEU A 171 -2.91 3.04 -6.26
N LEU A 172 -2.41 4.29 -6.28
CA LEU A 172 -0.97 4.54 -6.31
C LEU A 172 -0.26 3.93 -5.10
N VAL A 173 -0.86 3.99 -3.90
CA VAL A 173 -0.31 3.37 -2.68
C VAL A 173 -0.26 1.85 -2.80
N GLU A 174 -1.33 1.22 -3.26
CA GLU A 174 -1.42 -0.24 -3.42
C GLU A 174 -0.34 -0.78 -4.38
N ILE A 175 -0.08 -0.06 -5.48
CA ILE A 175 0.93 -0.48 -6.46
C ILE A 175 2.36 -0.11 -6.00
N LEU A 176 2.56 1.08 -5.44
CA LEU A 176 3.90 1.55 -5.05
C LEU A 176 4.46 0.84 -3.83
N LEU A 177 3.62 0.38 -2.90
CA LEU A 177 4.14 -0.22 -1.66
C LEU A 177 4.88 -1.55 -1.90
N PRO A 178 4.38 -2.50 -2.71
CA PRO A 178 5.14 -3.67 -3.15
C PRO A 178 6.44 -3.29 -3.88
N VAL A 179 6.40 -2.28 -4.75
CA VAL A 179 7.60 -1.77 -5.44
C VAL A 179 8.63 -1.27 -4.42
N ALA A 180 8.19 -0.46 -3.45
CA ALA A 180 9.07 0.03 -2.40
C ALA A 180 9.76 -1.10 -1.64
N ALA A 181 9.10 -2.23 -1.40
CA ALA A 181 9.71 -3.36 -0.70
C ALA A 181 10.78 -4.10 -1.52
N GLN A 182 10.75 -4.00 -2.85
CA GLN A 182 11.64 -4.73 -3.76
C GLN A 182 12.82 -3.89 -4.24
N ILE A 183 12.61 -2.59 -4.50
CA ILE A 183 13.61 -1.75 -5.15
C ILE A 183 14.82 -1.45 -4.25
N LYS A 184 16.00 -1.49 -4.88
CA LYS A 184 17.28 -1.05 -4.33
C LYS A 184 17.91 -0.01 -5.27
N ARG A 185 18.46 -0.45 -6.41
CA ARG A 185 19.16 0.42 -7.37
C ARG A 185 18.19 1.18 -8.26
N GLU A 186 17.00 0.62 -8.47
CA GLU A 186 15.91 1.15 -9.28
C GLU A 186 15.41 2.50 -8.77
N ALA A 187 15.62 2.81 -7.48
CA ALA A 187 15.36 4.14 -6.92
C ALA A 187 16.15 5.26 -7.62
N ASN A 188 17.21 4.93 -8.36
CA ASN A 188 18.03 5.87 -9.14
C ASN A 188 17.63 5.92 -10.63
N ILE A 189 16.59 5.20 -11.07
CA ILE A 189 16.11 5.24 -12.45
C ILE A 189 15.46 6.60 -12.72
N PRO A 190 15.85 7.32 -13.80
CA PRO A 190 15.35 8.67 -14.08
C PRO A 190 13.83 8.78 -14.13
N ALA A 191 13.14 7.80 -14.70
CA ALA A 191 11.68 7.76 -14.76
C ALA A 191 11.04 7.83 -13.35
N LEU A 192 11.55 7.04 -12.40
CA LEU A 192 11.04 7.03 -11.01
C LEU A 192 11.38 8.34 -10.29
N ILE A 193 12.58 8.89 -10.50
CA ILE A 193 12.98 10.18 -9.93
C ILE A 193 12.05 11.29 -10.41
N ALA A 194 11.76 11.35 -11.72
CA ALA A 194 10.86 12.33 -12.31
C ALA A 194 9.43 12.18 -11.77
N PHE A 195 8.92 10.95 -11.69
CA PHE A 195 7.61 10.65 -11.11
C PHE A 195 7.49 11.14 -9.66
N VAL A 196 8.48 10.83 -8.81
CA VAL A 196 8.49 11.29 -7.41
C VAL A 196 8.56 12.82 -7.34
N GLY A 197 9.43 13.44 -8.13
CA GLY A 197 9.58 14.90 -8.17
C GLY A 197 8.30 15.62 -8.57
N LYS A 198 7.58 15.08 -9.55
CA LYS A 198 6.28 15.59 -10.02
C LYS A 198 5.20 15.52 -8.94
N LEU A 199 5.13 14.41 -8.19
CA LEU A 199 3.98 14.13 -7.33
C LEU A 199 4.17 14.52 -5.86
N TYR A 200 5.40 14.57 -5.36
CA TYR A 200 5.66 14.77 -3.93
C TYR A 200 5.15 16.12 -3.40
N GLY A 201 5.46 17.23 -4.10
CA GLY A 201 5.01 18.57 -3.72
C GLY A 201 3.48 18.69 -3.65
N PRO A 202 2.75 18.41 -4.75
CA PRO A 202 1.29 18.45 -4.76
C PRO A 202 0.64 17.52 -3.71
N THR A 203 1.21 16.33 -3.49
CA THR A 203 0.70 15.39 -2.48
C THR A 203 0.92 15.90 -1.05
N SER A 204 2.05 16.58 -0.80
CA SER A 204 2.34 17.21 0.49
C SER A 204 1.31 18.31 0.81
N GLU A 205 1.01 19.17 -0.16
CA GLU A 205 -0.05 20.17 -0.03
C GLU A 205 -1.41 19.52 0.23
N LEU A 206 -1.72 18.43 -0.47
CA LEU A 206 -2.97 17.69 -0.27
C LEU A 206 -3.05 17.08 1.14
N ALA A 207 -1.95 16.53 1.65
CA ALA A 207 -1.87 15.94 2.99
C ALA A 207 -2.01 16.97 4.12
N SER A 208 -1.72 18.25 3.86
CA SER A 208 -1.96 19.35 4.80
C SER A 208 -3.46 19.61 5.02
N LYS A 209 -4.30 19.33 4.02
CA LYS A 209 -5.75 19.58 4.04
C LYS A 209 -6.47 18.47 4.79
N LYS A 210 -7.22 18.82 5.84
CA LYS A 210 -7.91 17.87 6.73
C LYS A 210 -8.75 16.83 5.98
N GLN A 211 -9.49 17.25 4.94
CA GLN A 211 -10.38 16.37 4.18
C GLN A 211 -9.67 15.34 3.29
N HIS A 212 -8.40 15.57 2.94
CA HIS A 212 -7.63 14.64 2.09
C HIS A 212 -6.51 13.93 2.85
N LYS A 213 -6.21 14.36 4.09
CA LYS A 213 -5.10 13.84 4.89
C LYS A 213 -5.04 12.31 4.94
N LEU A 214 -6.16 11.63 5.18
CA LEU A 214 -6.18 10.16 5.29
C LEU A 214 -5.85 9.44 3.97
N ALA A 215 -6.13 10.04 2.81
CA ALA A 215 -5.79 9.46 1.50
C ALA A 215 -4.41 9.89 1.01
N ALA A 216 -4.04 11.16 1.24
CA ALA A 216 -2.80 11.74 0.73
C ALA A 216 -1.56 11.38 1.55
N TYR A 217 -1.72 11.18 2.87
CA TYR A 217 -0.58 10.91 3.75
C TYR A 217 0.07 9.53 3.50
N PRO A 218 -0.69 8.44 3.26
CA PRO A 218 -0.13 7.18 2.79
C PRO A 218 0.60 7.31 1.44
N LEU A 219 0.06 8.08 0.48
CA LEU A 219 0.74 8.33 -0.80
C LEU A 219 2.05 9.09 -0.60
N LEU A 220 2.05 10.15 0.21
CA LEU A 220 3.26 10.90 0.55
C LEU A 220 4.34 10.01 1.17
N THR A 221 3.91 9.07 2.02
CA THR A 221 4.78 8.05 2.62
C THR A 221 5.37 7.14 1.55
N CYS A 222 4.55 6.61 0.64
CA CYS A 222 5.01 5.71 -0.42
C CYS A 222 5.99 6.40 -1.36
N LEU A 223 5.74 7.67 -1.73
CA LEU A 223 6.65 8.47 -2.55
C LEU A 223 8.03 8.62 -1.90
N LEU A 224 8.10 8.85 -0.58
CA LEU A 224 9.39 8.83 0.12
C LEU A 224 10.01 7.43 0.11
N CYS A 225 9.23 6.38 0.33
CA CYS A 225 9.74 5.01 0.34
C CYS A 225 10.40 4.58 -0.98
N VAL A 226 9.89 5.08 -2.12
CA VAL A 226 10.47 4.79 -3.44
C VAL A 226 11.51 5.81 -3.91
N SER A 227 11.65 6.93 -3.19
CA SER A 227 12.54 8.01 -3.62
C SER A 227 14.02 7.67 -3.52
N GLN A 228 14.83 8.29 -4.38
CA GLN A 228 16.28 8.26 -4.26
C GLN A 228 16.76 8.80 -2.91
N ARG A 229 17.87 8.27 -2.41
CA ARG A 229 18.43 8.58 -1.08
C ARG A 229 18.53 10.07 -0.79
N GLN A 230 19.05 10.86 -1.72
CA GLN A 230 19.23 12.30 -1.51
C GLN A 230 17.88 13.01 -1.32
N PHE A 231 16.89 12.68 -2.14
CA PHE A 231 15.54 13.24 -2.05
C PHE A 231 14.87 12.83 -0.74
N PHE A 232 15.01 11.57 -0.34
CA PHE A 232 14.51 11.06 0.94
C PHE A 232 15.07 11.89 2.11
N LEU A 233 16.40 12.03 2.20
CA LEU A 233 17.03 12.70 3.34
C LEU A 233 16.66 14.18 3.45
N THR A 234 16.57 14.89 2.32
CA THR A 234 16.11 16.29 2.30
C THR A 234 14.70 16.45 2.87
N ASN A 235 13.82 15.49 2.60
CA ASN A 235 12.41 15.56 2.98
C ASN A 235 12.08 14.80 4.28
N TRP A 236 13.01 14.00 4.79
CA TRP A 236 12.80 13.11 5.93
C TRP A 236 12.49 13.88 7.22
N VAL A 237 13.30 14.90 7.53
CA VAL A 237 13.16 15.67 8.78
C VAL A 237 11.79 16.37 8.89
N PRO A 238 11.32 17.17 7.91
CA PRO A 238 10.02 17.81 8.01
C PRO A 238 8.87 16.78 8.07
N PHE A 239 8.97 15.70 7.30
CA PHE A 239 7.98 14.62 7.34
C PHE A 239 7.94 13.95 8.72
N LEU A 240 9.09 13.61 9.28
CA LEU A 240 9.21 12.97 10.60
C LEU A 240 8.57 13.83 11.68
N ASN A 241 8.89 15.12 11.74
CA ASN A 241 8.32 16.03 12.74
C ASN A 241 6.79 16.09 12.66
N ASN A 242 6.24 16.17 11.44
CA ASN A 242 4.79 16.12 11.24
C ASN A 242 4.20 14.74 11.65
N THR A 243 4.90 13.65 11.36
CA THR A 243 4.50 12.29 11.76
C THR A 243 4.41 12.15 13.27
N LEU A 244 5.45 12.59 13.99
CA LEU A 244 5.51 12.52 15.45
C LEU A 244 4.41 13.37 16.11
N ALA A 245 4.05 14.51 15.52
CA ALA A 245 2.89 15.29 15.95
C ALA A 245 1.57 14.53 15.72
N ASN A 246 1.41 13.87 14.57
CA ASN A 246 0.21 13.10 14.24
C ASN A 246 0.07 11.78 15.04
N LEU A 247 1.15 11.22 15.60
CA LEU A 247 1.05 10.05 16.50
C LEU A 247 0.22 10.33 17.76
N LYS A 248 0.23 11.58 18.21
CA LYS A 248 -0.50 12.05 19.40
C LYS A 248 -1.88 12.63 19.04
N ASN A 249 -2.35 12.43 17.81
CA ASN A 249 -3.63 12.96 17.38
C ASN A 249 -4.79 12.30 18.14
N ARG A 250 -5.87 13.06 18.34
CA ARG A 250 -7.12 12.56 18.95
C ARG A 250 -7.89 11.65 18.00
N ASP A 251 -7.78 11.86 16.68
CA ASP A 251 -8.37 10.95 15.69
C ASP A 251 -7.47 9.71 15.55
N SER A 252 -7.97 8.57 16.03
CA SER A 252 -7.25 7.29 16.01
C SER A 252 -6.84 6.85 14.61
N ARG A 253 -7.59 7.22 13.57
CA ARG A 253 -7.24 6.91 12.17
C ARG A 253 -6.00 7.66 11.73
N ILE A 254 -5.87 8.94 12.12
CA ILE A 254 -4.69 9.75 11.82
C ILE A 254 -3.47 9.19 12.57
N SER A 255 -3.63 8.86 13.85
CA SER A 255 -2.54 8.27 14.65
C SER A 255 -2.09 6.90 14.10
N ARG A 256 -3.03 6.07 13.62
CA ARG A 256 -2.72 4.80 12.94
C ARG A 256 -1.93 5.02 11.66
N VAL A 257 -2.42 5.88 10.77
CA VAL A 257 -1.75 6.21 9.51
C VAL A 257 -0.34 6.77 9.78
N ALA A 258 -0.18 7.66 10.77
CA ALA A 258 1.12 8.20 11.15
C ALA A 258 2.08 7.12 11.68
N LEU A 259 1.60 6.18 12.49
CA LEU A 259 2.40 5.07 13.00
C LEU A 259 2.87 4.15 11.86
N GLU A 260 1.95 3.79 10.95
CA GLU A 260 2.31 2.96 9.79
C GLU A 260 3.32 3.68 8.86
N SER A 261 3.17 4.99 8.67
CA SER A 261 4.14 5.80 7.93
C SER A 261 5.51 5.83 8.59
N LEU A 262 5.57 6.06 9.90
CA LEU A 262 6.82 6.01 10.67
C LEU A 262 7.47 4.62 10.56
N TYR A 263 6.67 3.56 10.69
CA TYR A 263 7.14 2.19 10.63
C TYR A 263 7.83 1.88 9.29
N ARG A 264 7.20 2.27 8.17
CA ARG A 264 7.75 2.10 6.82
C ARG A 264 8.97 2.97 6.56
N LEU A 265 8.93 4.26 6.91
CA LEU A 265 10.01 5.18 6.59
C LEU A 265 11.22 5.01 7.49
N LEU A 266 11.04 4.55 8.73
CA LEU A 266 12.17 4.18 9.58
C LEU A 266 12.93 2.99 9.00
N TRP A 267 12.22 2.02 8.41
CA TRP A 267 12.85 0.94 7.66
C TRP A 267 13.71 1.48 6.51
N VAL A 268 13.16 2.39 5.70
CA VAL A 268 13.88 3.02 4.58
C VAL A 268 15.12 3.78 5.08
N TYR A 269 14.97 4.55 6.15
CA TYR A 269 16.05 5.34 6.73
C TYR A 269 17.18 4.48 7.32
N MET A 270 16.84 3.46 8.13
CA MET A 270 17.82 2.62 8.82
C MET A 270 18.42 1.55 7.90
N ILE A 271 17.59 0.84 7.14
CA ILE A 271 18.02 -0.38 6.45
C ILE A 271 18.42 -0.09 5.01
N ARG A 272 17.56 0.60 4.25
CA ARG A 272 17.84 0.87 2.82
C ARG A 272 18.91 1.96 2.65
N ASN A 273 18.78 3.04 3.40
CA ASN A 273 19.58 4.23 3.22
C ASN A 273 20.84 4.26 4.09
N ASN A 274 21.01 3.41 5.11
CA ASN A 274 22.15 3.47 6.04
C ASN A 274 22.29 4.83 6.78
N CYS A 275 21.17 5.46 7.13
CA CYS A 275 21.08 6.70 7.92
C CYS A 275 21.80 7.93 7.31
N ASP A 276 21.87 9.05 8.06
CA ASP A 276 22.50 10.34 7.65
C ASP A 276 23.60 10.83 8.62
N GLY A 277 24.35 9.88 9.22
CA GLY A 277 25.49 10.14 10.10
C GLY A 277 25.20 9.96 11.59
N ASN A 278 26.22 9.67 12.40
CA ASN A 278 26.04 9.17 13.78
C ASN A 278 25.25 10.12 14.70
N SER A 279 25.62 11.40 14.76
CA SER A 279 24.98 12.38 15.66
C SER A 279 23.54 12.68 15.23
N ALA A 280 23.35 12.99 13.95
CA ALA A 280 22.04 13.24 13.34
C ALA A 280 21.07 12.07 13.55
N THR A 281 21.54 10.85 13.31
CA THR A 281 20.77 9.62 13.53
C THR A 281 20.36 9.49 14.98
N ARG A 282 21.29 9.68 15.92
CA ARG A 282 21.01 9.58 17.35
C ARG A 282 19.88 10.53 17.78
N THR A 283 19.99 11.81 17.43
CA THR A 283 18.95 12.80 17.78
C THR A 283 17.57 12.45 17.21
N ARG A 284 17.51 11.91 15.99
CA ARG A 284 16.25 11.48 15.38
C ARG A 284 15.66 10.28 16.12
N LEU A 285 16.49 9.29 16.45
CA LEU A 285 16.06 8.11 17.18
C LEU A 285 15.58 8.45 18.59
N GLU A 286 16.22 9.41 19.26
CA GLU A 286 15.77 9.94 20.55
C GLU A 286 14.38 10.58 20.44
N SER A 287 14.14 11.38 19.39
CA SER A 287 12.82 11.99 19.13
C SER A 287 11.73 10.94 18.84
N ILE A 288 12.06 9.94 18.02
CA ILE A 288 11.16 8.83 17.67
C ILE A 288 10.82 8.02 18.91
N CYS A 289 11.82 7.54 19.64
CA CYS A 289 11.62 6.71 20.82
C CYS A 289 10.97 7.50 21.96
N GLY A 290 11.31 8.77 22.14
CA GLY A 290 10.64 9.66 23.10
C GLY A 290 9.17 9.91 22.78
N SER A 291 8.78 9.83 21.50
CA SER A 291 7.38 9.96 21.08
C SER A 291 6.60 8.65 21.25
N LEU A 292 7.19 7.51 20.91
CA LEU A 292 6.57 6.18 21.02
C LEU A 292 6.52 5.67 22.48
N PHE A 293 7.56 5.99 23.25
CA PHE A 293 7.76 5.55 24.64
C PHE A 293 8.05 6.74 25.59
N PRO A 294 7.11 7.69 25.77
CA PRO A 294 7.37 8.89 26.58
C PRO A 294 7.84 8.56 28.00
N LYS A 295 8.94 9.16 28.46
CA LYS A 295 9.46 8.94 29.82
C LYS A 295 8.39 9.34 30.87
N GLY A 296 8.24 8.51 31.90
CA GLY A 296 7.22 8.72 32.96
C GLY A 296 5.80 8.28 32.60
N ASN A 297 5.48 7.98 31.34
CA ASN A 297 4.19 7.44 30.95
C ASN A 297 4.18 5.90 31.11
N ARG A 298 3.04 5.33 31.53
CA ARG A 298 2.89 3.87 31.71
C ARG A 298 2.69 3.14 30.39
N GLY A 299 2.02 3.77 29.43
CA GLY A 299 1.66 3.17 28.13
C GLY A 299 2.59 3.57 26.98
N ILE A 300 2.30 3.00 25.81
CA ILE A 300 2.86 3.38 24.52
C ILE A 300 1.99 4.42 23.80
N VAL A 301 2.52 4.99 22.72
CA VAL A 301 1.78 5.91 21.85
C VAL A 301 1.90 5.45 20.39
N PRO A 302 0.77 5.22 19.68
CA PRO A 302 -0.62 5.19 20.17
C PRO A 302 -0.91 3.95 21.04
N ARG A 303 -1.90 4.04 21.94
CA ARG A 303 -2.23 2.94 22.88
C ARG A 303 -2.88 1.72 22.23
N ASP A 304 -3.69 1.93 21.19
CA ASP A 304 -4.47 0.86 20.55
C ASP A 304 -3.72 0.22 19.36
N ALA A 305 -2.42 0.46 19.26
CA ALA A 305 -1.60 -0.04 18.16
C ALA A 305 -1.06 -1.45 18.44
N PRO A 306 -0.96 -2.33 17.44
CA PRO A 306 -0.36 -3.65 17.60
C PRO A 306 1.08 -3.57 18.12
N LEU A 307 1.37 -4.24 19.25
CA LEU A 307 2.70 -4.22 19.88
C LEU A 307 3.83 -4.67 18.94
N ASN A 308 3.51 -5.51 17.95
CA ASN A 308 4.44 -6.01 16.95
C ASN A 308 5.14 -4.88 16.16
N ILE A 309 4.45 -3.76 15.93
CA ILE A 309 5.02 -2.61 15.22
C ILE A 309 6.18 -2.01 16.01
N PHE A 310 5.99 -1.81 17.32
CA PHE A 310 7.02 -1.26 18.21
C PHE A 310 8.22 -2.18 18.35
N VAL A 311 7.98 -3.50 18.45
CA VAL A 311 9.04 -4.51 18.44
C VAL A 311 9.86 -4.43 17.16
N LYS A 312 9.22 -4.34 15.98
CA LYS A 312 9.91 -4.24 14.70
C LYS A 312 10.61 -2.89 14.51
N ILE A 313 10.06 -1.78 15.02
CA ILE A 313 10.75 -0.48 15.06
C ILE A 313 12.07 -0.59 15.82
N ILE A 314 12.08 -1.19 17.02
CA ILE A 314 13.31 -1.40 17.80
C ILE A 314 14.27 -2.32 17.05
N HIS A 315 13.75 -3.38 16.41
CA HIS A 315 14.56 -4.26 15.58
C HIS A 315 15.24 -3.50 14.42
N PHE A 316 14.54 -2.61 13.71
CA PHE A 316 15.13 -1.79 12.64
C PHE A 316 16.24 -0.88 13.17
N ILE A 317 16.05 -0.33 14.37
CA ILE A 317 17.06 0.51 15.00
C ILE A 317 18.31 -0.31 15.33
N ALA A 318 18.14 -1.50 15.89
CA ALA A 318 19.22 -2.38 16.29
C ALA A 318 20.13 -2.82 15.13
N GLN A 319 19.60 -2.88 13.91
CA GLN A 319 20.37 -3.24 12.71
C GLN A 319 21.55 -2.30 12.43
N GLN A 320 21.41 -1.00 12.74
CA GLN A 320 22.48 -0.02 12.52
C GLN A 320 23.01 0.61 13.82
N LYS A 321 22.22 0.56 14.90
CA LYS A 321 22.46 1.25 16.18
C LYS A 321 22.14 0.34 17.36
N LEU A 322 22.79 -0.84 17.38
CA LEU A 322 22.61 -1.85 18.42
C LEU A 322 22.79 -1.30 19.85
N ASP A 323 23.88 -0.55 20.09
CA ASP A 323 24.13 0.06 21.40
C ASP A 323 23.00 0.97 21.88
N PHE A 324 22.47 1.82 20.98
CA PHE A 324 21.34 2.70 21.29
C PHE A 324 20.07 1.90 21.55
N ALA A 325 19.76 0.91 20.71
CA ALA A 325 18.59 0.05 20.88
C ALA A 325 18.60 -0.64 22.26
N PHE A 326 19.75 -1.13 22.72
CA PHE A 326 19.86 -1.78 24.02
C PHE A 326 19.85 -0.78 25.18
N LYS A 327 20.80 0.16 25.21
CA LYS A 327 21.07 1.02 26.37
C LYS A 327 19.99 2.08 26.57
N ASP A 328 19.55 2.70 25.48
CA ASP A 328 18.64 3.85 25.51
C ASP A 328 17.17 3.44 25.39
N VAL A 329 16.85 2.31 24.75
CA VAL A 329 15.47 1.87 24.51
C VAL A 329 15.09 0.64 25.33
N ILE A 330 15.69 -0.54 25.08
CA ILE A 330 15.28 -1.80 25.71
C ILE A 330 15.45 -1.72 27.24
N PHE A 331 16.58 -1.22 27.75
CA PHE A 331 16.80 -1.11 29.20
C PHE A 331 15.83 -0.13 29.89
N ASP A 332 15.38 0.94 29.21
CA ASP A 332 14.31 1.80 29.76
C ASP A 332 12.96 1.08 29.76
N LEU A 333 12.62 0.34 28.71
CA LEU A 333 11.39 -0.43 28.61
C LEU A 333 11.29 -1.54 29.67
N LEU A 334 12.43 -2.15 30.02
CA LEU A 334 12.53 -3.16 31.08
C LEU A 334 12.62 -2.56 32.49
N GLY A 335 12.80 -1.24 32.61
CA GLY A 335 12.92 -0.55 33.89
C GLY A 335 14.28 -0.75 34.60
N CYS A 336 15.31 -1.20 33.90
CA CYS A 336 16.65 -1.46 34.47
C CYS A 336 17.32 -0.20 35.04
N ASN A 337 16.98 0.98 34.50
CA ASN A 337 17.61 2.25 34.84
C ASN A 337 16.89 3.03 35.96
N ARG A 338 15.93 2.41 36.68
CA ARG A 338 15.09 3.11 37.67
C ARG A 338 15.34 2.61 39.09
N SER A 339 15.58 3.54 40.00
CA SER A 339 15.80 3.27 41.44
C SER A 339 14.56 2.69 42.13
N GLN A 340 13.36 2.95 41.60
CA GLN A 340 12.11 2.29 42.01
C GLN A 340 11.57 1.41 40.88
N ARG A 341 11.29 0.14 41.20
CA ARG A 341 10.79 -0.88 40.26
C ARG A 341 9.31 -0.66 39.90
N SER A 342 9.01 0.41 39.16
CA SER A 342 7.69 0.59 38.55
C SER A 342 7.60 -0.26 37.28
N LEU A 343 6.87 -1.38 37.36
CA LEU A 343 6.67 -2.31 36.25
C LEU A 343 5.59 -1.81 35.30
N TYR A 344 5.89 -1.77 34.00
CA TYR A 344 4.95 -1.39 32.95
C TYR A 344 4.80 -2.56 31.97
N PRO A 345 3.81 -3.45 32.17
CA PRO A 345 3.73 -4.74 31.47
C PRO A 345 3.78 -4.62 29.95
N GLU A 346 3.08 -3.64 29.37
CA GLU A 346 3.06 -3.41 27.92
C GLU A 346 4.43 -3.03 27.37
N ARG A 347 5.14 -2.12 28.04
CA ARG A 347 6.50 -1.70 27.67
C ARG A 347 7.50 -2.84 27.84
N MET A 348 7.41 -3.57 28.95
CA MET A 348 8.26 -4.73 29.20
C MET A 348 8.06 -5.81 28.15
N ASN A 349 6.80 -6.07 27.76
CA ASN A 349 6.47 -7.03 26.69
C ASN A 349 7.16 -6.63 25.37
N ILE A 350 7.09 -5.35 24.98
CA ILE A 350 7.82 -4.85 23.80
C ILE A 350 9.33 -5.03 23.97
N GLY A 351 9.90 -4.64 25.10
CA GLY A 351 11.34 -4.73 25.38
C GLY A 351 11.87 -6.16 25.31
N ILE A 352 11.18 -7.11 25.96
CA ILE A 352 11.54 -8.55 25.95
C ILE A 352 11.43 -9.10 24.52
N ARG A 353 10.34 -8.82 23.81
CA ARG A 353 10.16 -9.33 22.45
C ARG A 353 11.17 -8.75 21.46
N ALA A 354 11.51 -7.47 21.61
CA ALA A 354 12.55 -6.84 20.81
C ALA A 354 13.92 -7.49 21.09
N LEU A 355 14.26 -7.70 22.36
CA LEU A 355 15.49 -8.42 22.75
C LEU A 355 15.54 -9.82 22.11
N MET A 356 14.47 -10.60 22.21
CA MET A 356 14.40 -11.95 21.66
C MET A 356 14.59 -11.96 20.14
N VAL A 357 13.89 -11.09 19.41
CA VAL A 357 14.00 -11.02 17.95
C VAL A 357 15.40 -10.58 17.50
N ILE A 358 16.04 -9.65 18.23
CA ILE A 358 17.40 -9.22 17.91
C ILE A 358 18.41 -10.34 18.21
N ALA A 359 18.29 -11.01 19.37
CA ALA A 359 19.18 -12.09 19.74
C ALA A 359 19.09 -13.27 18.76
N ASP A 360 17.87 -13.66 18.39
CA ASP A 360 17.61 -14.71 17.40
C ASP A 360 18.20 -14.36 16.03
N GLY A 361 17.96 -13.15 15.52
CA GLY A 361 18.52 -12.70 14.25
C GLY A 361 20.06 -12.65 14.23
N LEU A 362 20.68 -12.26 15.35
CA LEU A 362 22.14 -12.30 15.49
C LEU A 362 22.70 -13.74 15.51
N GLN A 363 21.96 -14.68 16.11
CA GLN A 363 22.34 -16.09 16.16
C GLN A 363 22.19 -16.77 14.80
N GLN A 364 21.09 -16.52 14.09
CA GLN A 364 20.79 -17.13 12.80
C GLN A 364 21.56 -16.50 11.64
N LYS A 365 22.21 -15.34 11.85
CA LYS A 365 22.80 -14.49 10.79
C LYS A 365 21.77 -14.11 9.74
N ASP A 366 20.57 -13.79 10.19
CA ASP A 366 19.44 -13.46 9.33
C ASP A 366 19.74 -12.24 8.45
N GLU A 367 19.11 -12.22 7.28
CA GLU A 367 19.06 -11.02 6.46
C GLU A 367 18.36 -9.87 7.20
N PRO A 368 18.66 -8.60 6.86
CA PRO A 368 17.95 -7.46 7.42
C PRO A 368 16.43 -7.65 7.29
N PRO A 369 15.64 -7.25 8.29
CA PRO A 369 14.20 -7.49 8.27
C PRO A 369 13.57 -6.84 7.04
N ALA A 370 12.53 -7.45 6.46
CA ALA A 370 11.87 -6.93 5.27
C ALA A 370 11.06 -5.64 5.54
N MET A 371 10.82 -4.87 4.48
CA MET A 371 10.00 -3.65 4.56
C MET A 371 8.55 -3.98 4.99
N PRO A 372 7.92 -3.16 5.84
CA PRO A 372 6.53 -3.38 6.24
C PRO A 372 5.54 -3.34 5.08
N LYS A 373 4.73 -4.39 4.93
CA LYS A 373 3.61 -4.47 3.98
C LYS A 373 2.35 -3.76 4.51
N SER A 374 1.31 -3.59 3.68
CA SER A 374 -0.01 -3.15 4.13
C SER A 374 -0.54 -4.12 5.20
N MET A 375 -1.08 -3.57 6.28
CA MET A 375 -1.76 -4.37 7.30
C MET A 375 -3.14 -4.70 6.73
N GLY A 376 -3.32 -5.94 6.26
CA GLY A 376 -4.63 -6.48 5.91
C GLY A 376 -5.57 -6.50 7.10
#